data_AF-A0A3E0QTZ3-F1
#
_entry.id   AF-A0A3E0QTZ3-F1
#
_cell.length_a   1.000
_cell.length_b   1.000
_cell.length_c   1.000
_cell.angle_alpha   90.00
_cell.angle_beta   90.00
_cell.angle_gamma   90.00
#
_symmetry.space_group_name_H-M   'P 1'
#
loop_
_entity.id
_entity.type
_entity.pdbx_description
1 polymer ?
#
loop_
_entity_poly.entity_id
_entity_poly.type
_entity_poly.pdbx_seq_one_letter_code
_entity_poly.pdbx_strand_id
1 'polypeptide(L)'
;MYILQENLFSFEELLKMQSKERLPIFFSSLDLRPYAKELRSRSPRGADGHCRQGILRALLAAPLEGIATLTALHHRLSTDLRFRYQCGLSLDREAPSISTLSRVFADVTKKEL
;
A
#
# COMPACT_ATOMS: atom_id res chain seq x y z
N MET A 1 -6.45 12.28 -34.97
CA MET A 1 -7.61 12.11 -34.09
C MET A 1 -7.37 10.89 -33.23
N TYR A 2 -6.85 11.05 -32.02
CA TYR A 2 -6.72 9.95 -31.07
C TYR A 2 -8.08 9.76 -30.42
N ILE A 3 -8.84 8.74 -30.83
CA ILE A 3 -10.01 8.30 -30.09
C ILE A 3 -9.47 7.57 -28.87
N LEU A 4 -9.21 8.30 -27.79
CA LEU A 4 -9.02 7.69 -26.49
C LEU A 4 -10.39 7.17 -26.09
N GLN A 5 -10.60 5.88 -26.29
CA GLN A 5 -11.81 5.21 -25.83
C GLN A 5 -11.85 5.37 -24.31
N GLU A 6 -12.86 6.07 -23.80
CA GLU A 6 -13.06 6.21 -22.36
C GLU A 6 -13.26 4.83 -21.74
N ASN A 7 -12.68 4.61 -20.56
CA ASN A 7 -12.85 3.34 -19.86
C ASN A 7 -14.33 3.16 -19.52
N LEU A 8 -14.91 2.03 -19.94
CA LEU A 8 -16.33 1.71 -19.70
C LEU A 8 -16.66 1.62 -18.20
N PHE A 9 -15.68 1.28 -17.37
CA PHE A 9 -15.80 1.15 -15.93
C PHE A 9 -14.63 1.82 -15.22
N SER A 10 -14.91 2.40 -14.06
CA SER A 10 -13.89 2.83 -13.11
C SER A 10 -13.15 1.63 -12.49
N PHE A 11 -11.95 1.86 -11.98
CA PHE A 11 -11.18 0.82 -11.28
C PHE A 11 -11.95 0.23 -10.09
N GLU A 12 -12.70 1.06 -9.36
CA GLU A 12 -13.52 0.59 -8.24
C GLU A 12 -14.68 -0.31 -8.67
N GLU A 13 -15.34 0.02 -9.79
CA GLU A 13 -16.41 -0.83 -10.35
C GLU A 13 -15.88 -2.19 -10.77
N LEU A 14 -14.72 -2.22 -11.43
CA LEU A 14 -14.05 -3.47 -11.79
C LEU A 14 -13.69 -4.31 -10.56
N LEU A 15 -13.32 -3.67 -9.45
CA LEU A 15 -13.02 -4.37 -8.20
C LEU A 15 -14.29 -4.92 -7.54
N LYS A 16 -15.40 -4.16 -7.55
CA LYS A 16 -16.69 -4.60 -6.99
C LYS A 16 -17.30 -5.80 -7.74
N MET A 17 -17.03 -5.93 -9.03
CA MET A 17 -17.47 -7.08 -9.83
C MET A 17 -16.68 -8.37 -9.50
N GLN A 18 -15.56 -8.26 -8.79
CA GLN A 18 -14.77 -9.40 -8.35
C GLN A 18 -15.31 -9.93 -7.01
N SER A 19 -15.04 -11.21 -6.71
CA SER A 19 -15.50 -11.85 -5.47
C SER A 19 -14.94 -11.18 -4.21
N LYS A 20 -15.62 -11.35 -3.07
CA LYS A 20 -15.23 -10.73 -1.78
C LYS A 20 -13.77 -11.05 -1.42
N GLU A 21 -13.00 -9.99 -1.19
CA GLU A 21 -11.57 -10.07 -0.96
C GLU A 21 -11.24 -10.13 0.55
N ARG A 22 -10.23 -10.93 0.90
CA ARG A 22 -9.84 -11.18 2.31
C ARG A 22 -9.15 -9.96 2.94
N LEU A 23 -8.31 -9.25 2.18
CA LEU A 23 -7.53 -8.11 2.69
C LEU A 23 -8.38 -6.90 3.10
N PRO A 24 -9.39 -6.45 2.32
CA PRO A 24 -10.28 -5.37 2.75
C PRO A 24 -11.04 -5.69 4.04
N ILE A 25 -11.47 -6.94 4.22
CA ILE A 25 -12.13 -7.40 5.46
C ILE A 25 -11.14 -7.39 6.62
N PHE A 26 -9.89 -7.82 6.40
CA PHE A 26 -8.85 -7.78 7.41
C PHE A 26 -8.48 -6.35 7.83
N PHE A 27 -8.41 -5.42 6.89
CA PHE A 27 -8.09 -4.02 7.21
C PHE A 27 -9.25 -3.22 7.78
N SER A 28 -10.50 -3.67 7.61
CA SER A 28 -11.66 -2.99 8.20
C SER A 28 -11.76 -3.21 9.71
N SER A 29 -11.19 -4.30 10.24
CA SER A 29 -11.14 -4.59 11.68
C SER A 29 -9.93 -3.97 12.39
N LEU A 30 -8.94 -3.47 11.65
CA LEU A 30 -7.67 -2.99 12.20
C LEU A 30 -7.48 -1.47 11.96
N ASP A 31 -7.43 -0.68 13.04
CA ASP A 31 -7.14 0.75 12.92
C ASP A 31 -5.63 1.04 13.00
N LEU A 32 -5.02 1.28 11.84
CA LEU A 32 -3.59 1.59 11.70
C LEU A 32 -3.26 3.09 11.74
N ARG A 33 -4.26 3.97 11.83
CA ARG A 33 -4.05 5.42 11.86
C ARG A 33 -3.14 5.90 13.02
N PRO A 34 -3.26 5.41 14.27
CA PRO A 34 -2.39 5.88 15.35
C PRO A 34 -0.91 5.56 15.07
N TYR A 35 -0.61 4.33 14.65
CA TYR A 35 0.74 3.89 14.29
C TYR A 35 1.31 4.68 13.10
N ALA A 36 0.50 4.92 12.08
CA ALA A 36 0.91 5.70 10.91
C ALA A 36 1.29 7.15 11.29
N LYS A 37 0.61 7.74 12.28
CA LYS A 37 0.89 9.09 12.77
C LYS A 37 2.25 9.13 13.49
N GLU A 38 2.59 8.10 14.24
CA GLU A 38 3.88 8.01 14.93
C GLU A 38 5.05 7.80 13.97
N LEU A 39 4.85 7.08 12.87
CA LEU A 39 5.86 6.81 11.85
C LEU A 39 6.09 7.96 10.88
N ARG A 40 5.30 9.04 10.96
CA ARG A 40 5.48 10.21 10.11
C ARG A 40 6.74 10.98 10.53
N SER A 41 7.58 11.36 9.56
CA SER A 41 8.69 12.25 9.86
C SER A 41 8.15 13.62 10.29
N ARG A 42 8.79 14.22 11.29
CA ARG A 42 8.46 15.59 11.77
C ARG A 42 9.16 16.67 10.95
N SER A 43 10.06 16.28 10.06
CA SER A 43 10.80 17.22 9.21
C SER A 43 9.90 17.76 8.11
N PRO A 44 9.82 19.09 7.93
CA PRO A 44 9.15 19.70 6.78
C PRO A 44 9.98 19.63 5.50
N ARG A 45 11.21 19.08 5.57
CA ARG A 45 12.13 18.97 4.44
C ARG A 45 11.99 17.60 3.75
N GLY A 46 11.92 17.62 2.43
CA GLY A 46 11.85 16.44 1.56
C GLY A 46 10.60 16.45 0.68
N ALA A 47 10.58 15.54 -0.30
CA ALA A 47 9.37 15.30 -1.10
C ALA A 47 8.28 14.62 -0.26
N ASP A 48 7.02 14.78 -0.69
CA ASP A 48 5.89 14.09 -0.08
C ASP A 48 6.11 12.57 -0.09
N GLY A 49 6.21 11.98 1.11
CA GLY A 49 6.36 10.54 1.25
C GLY A 49 5.09 9.76 0.94
N HIS A 50 5.23 8.46 0.70
CA HIS A 50 4.10 7.55 0.57
C HIS A 50 3.28 7.48 1.87
N CYS A 51 2.00 7.14 1.73
CA CYS A 51 1.08 6.94 2.86
C CYS A 51 1.63 5.86 3.82
N ARG A 52 1.95 6.26 5.06
CA ARG A 52 2.51 5.35 6.08
C ARG A 52 1.53 4.25 6.47
N GLN A 53 0.24 4.58 6.57
CA GLN A 53 -0.80 3.60 6.79
C GLN A 53 -0.83 2.55 5.66
N GLY A 54 -0.65 2.99 4.41
CA GLY A 54 -0.64 2.08 3.27
C GLY A 54 0.58 1.17 3.24
N ILE A 55 1.75 1.68 3.66
CA ILE A 55 2.95 0.86 3.82
C ILE A 55 2.76 -0.17 4.95
N LEU A 56 2.17 0.21 6.09
CA LEU A 56 1.88 -0.72 7.17
C LEU A 56 0.94 -1.84 6.72
N ARG A 57 -0.13 -1.48 5.99
CA ARG A 57 -1.04 -2.46 5.38
C ARG A 57 -0.30 -3.41 4.45
N ALA A 58 0.58 -2.91 3.59
CA ALA A 58 1.38 -3.75 2.69
C ALA A 58 2.31 -4.71 3.44
N LEU A 59 2.95 -4.26 4.52
CA LEU A 59 3.80 -5.10 5.36
C LEU A 59 3.01 -6.19 6.08
N LEU A 60 1.78 -5.89 6.53
CA LEU A 60 0.89 -6.87 7.16
C LEU A 60 0.24 -7.84 6.15
N ALA A 61 -0.07 -7.37 4.94
CA ALA A 61 -0.60 -8.21 3.87
C ALA A 61 0.44 -9.18 3.30
N ALA A 62 1.72 -8.79 3.31
CA ALA A 62 2.81 -9.61 2.77
C ALA A 62 2.80 -11.07 3.28
N PRO A 63 2.80 -11.35 4.61
CA PRO A 63 2.73 -12.73 5.10
C PRO A 63 1.40 -13.42 4.79
N LEU A 64 0.28 -12.69 4.71
CA LEU A 64 -1.04 -13.26 4.37
C LEU A 64 -1.10 -13.76 2.92
N GLU A 65 -0.35 -13.12 2.03
CA GLU A 65 -0.22 -13.45 0.61
C GLU A 65 1.03 -14.31 0.31
N GLY A 66 1.74 -14.80 1.33
CA GLY A 66 2.93 -15.65 1.17
C GLY A 66 4.19 -14.93 0.66
N ILE A 67 4.26 -13.62 0.81
CA ILE A 67 5.39 -12.79 0.38
C ILE A 67 6.41 -12.68 1.53
N ALA A 68 7.57 -13.31 1.35
CA ALA A 68 8.59 -13.41 2.41
C ALA A 68 9.61 -12.25 2.44
N THR A 69 9.80 -11.51 1.34
CA THR A 69 10.87 -10.49 1.24
C THR A 69 10.36 -9.12 0.82
N LEU A 70 11.04 -8.06 1.27
CA LEU A 70 10.70 -6.68 0.88
C LEU A 70 10.86 -6.43 -0.63
N THR A 71 11.81 -7.12 -1.27
CA THR A 71 12.00 -7.07 -2.72
C THR A 71 10.79 -7.67 -3.45
N ALA A 72 10.31 -8.84 -3.01
CA ALA A 72 9.12 -9.46 -3.56
C ALA A 72 7.86 -8.61 -3.29
N LEU A 73 7.77 -7.97 -2.12
CA LEU A 73 6.68 -7.06 -1.80
C LEU A 73 6.69 -5.82 -2.72
N HIS A 74 7.84 -5.20 -2.93
CA HIS A 74 7.97 -4.09 -3.88
C HIS A 74 7.58 -4.53 -5.29
N HIS A 75 8.09 -5.68 -5.76
CA HIS A 75 7.71 -6.21 -7.06
C HIS A 75 6.19 -6.43 -7.17
N ARG A 76 5.55 -6.97 -6.13
CA ARG A 76 4.10 -7.17 -6.11
C ARG A 76 3.34 -5.85 -6.14
N LEU A 77 3.76 -4.85 -5.36
CA LEU A 77 3.16 -3.52 -5.36
C LEU A 77 3.29 -2.80 -6.70
N SER A 78 4.38 -3.04 -7.43
CA SER A 78 4.62 -2.44 -8.75
C SER A 78 3.83 -3.13 -9.87
N THR A 79 3.61 -4.45 -9.76
CA THR A 79 2.97 -5.26 -10.81
C THR A 79 1.46 -5.44 -10.62
N ASP A 80 1.00 -5.51 -9.38
CA ASP A 80 -0.41 -5.72 -9.04
C ASP A 80 -1.04 -4.44 -8.48
N LEU A 81 -1.72 -3.71 -9.38
CA LEU A 81 -2.45 -2.49 -9.04
C LEU A 81 -3.54 -2.73 -7.99
N ARG A 82 -4.15 -3.92 -7.95
CA ARG A 82 -5.23 -4.24 -7.00
C ARG A 82 -4.65 -4.42 -5.61
N PHE A 83 -3.59 -5.21 -5.48
CA PHE A 83 -2.88 -5.36 -4.21
C PHE A 83 -2.42 -4.00 -3.66
N ARG A 84 -1.86 -3.15 -4.54
CA ARG A 84 -1.46 -1.78 -4.18
C ARG A 84 -2.65 -0.94 -3.70
N TYR A 85 -3.77 -1.00 -4.40
CA TYR A 85 -4.99 -0.28 -4.05
C TYR A 85 -5.60 -0.75 -2.73
N GLN A 86 -5.69 -2.07 -2.50
CA GLN A 86 -6.20 -2.66 -1.26
C GLN A 86 -5.36 -2.27 -0.05
N CYS A 87 -4.04 -2.15 -0.23
CA CYS A 87 -3.15 -1.61 0.79
C CYS A 87 -3.42 -0.13 1.09
N GLY A 88 -4.17 0.60 0.25
CA GLY A 88 -4.43 2.04 0.40
C GLY A 88 -3.24 2.90 -0.06
N LEU A 89 -2.45 2.39 -1.00
CA LEU A 89 -1.38 3.14 -1.66
C LEU A 89 -1.92 3.81 -2.93
N SER A 90 -1.43 5.01 -3.19
CA SER A 90 -1.77 5.82 -4.36
C SER A 90 -1.44 5.09 -5.68
N LEU A 91 -2.35 5.15 -6.65
CA LEU A 91 -2.14 4.55 -7.97
C LEU A 91 -1.52 5.53 -8.99
N ASP A 92 -1.62 6.84 -8.73
CA ASP A 92 -1.09 7.96 -9.51
C ASP A 92 0.44 8.13 -9.37
N ARG A 93 1.03 7.53 -8.34
CA ARG A 93 2.49 7.57 -8.08
C ARG A 93 3.09 6.18 -8.21
N GLU A 94 4.40 6.11 -8.31
CA GLU A 94 5.12 4.83 -8.27
C GLU A 94 4.91 4.11 -6.92
N ALA A 95 5.08 2.79 -6.94
CA ALA A 95 5.06 1.99 -5.72
C ALA A 95 6.22 2.40 -4.79
N PRO A 96 6.05 2.27 -3.45
CA PRO A 96 7.12 2.57 -2.52
C PRO A 96 8.36 1.72 -2.81
N SER A 97 9.52 2.37 -2.86
CA SER A 97 10.79 1.71 -3.09
C SER A 97 11.13 0.74 -1.94
N ILE A 98 12.00 -0.24 -2.22
CA ILE A 98 12.50 -1.19 -1.22
C ILE A 98 13.13 -0.45 -0.02
N SER A 99 13.89 0.62 -0.29
CA SER A 99 14.51 1.44 0.76
C SER A 99 13.47 2.15 1.63
N THR A 100 12.35 2.59 1.05
CA THR A 100 11.23 3.16 1.81
C THR A 100 10.58 2.11 2.70
N LEU A 101 10.25 0.95 2.14
CA LEU A 101 9.66 -0.17 2.90
C LEU A 101 10.56 -0.61 4.06
N SER A 102 11.86 -0.76 3.79
CA SER A 102 12.88 -1.14 4.77
C SER A 102 12.99 -0.14 5.92
N ARG A 103 13.02 1.17 5.62
CA ARG A 103 13.04 2.23 6.65
C ARG A 103 11.80 2.19 7.53
N VAL A 104 10.61 2.05 6.93
CA VAL A 104 9.36 1.98 7.71
C VAL A 104 9.34 0.74 8.60
N PHE A 105 9.77 -0.41 8.07
CA PHE A 105 9.87 -1.65 8.82
C PHE A 105 10.83 -1.50 10.02
N ALA A 106 12.00 -0.89 9.81
CA ALA A 106 12.94 -0.60 10.88
C ALA A 106 12.38 0.39 11.92
N ASP A 107 11.61 1.40 11.49
CA ASP A 107 10.96 2.33 12.41
C ASP A 107 9.91 1.64 13.29
N VAL A 108 9.16 0.68 12.73
CA VAL A 108 8.16 -0.12 13.47
C VAL A 108 8.86 -1.00 14.51
N THR A 109 9.88 -1.75 14.10
CA THR A 109 10.59 -2.65 15.03
C THR A 109 11.33 -1.88 16.13
N LYS A 110 11.93 -0.73 15.81
CA LYS A 110 12.64 0.10 16.79
C LYS A 110 11.72 0.72 17.83
N LYS A 111 10.47 1.01 17.46
CA LYS A 111 9.49 1.63 18.36
C LYS A 111 8.66 0.60 19.14
N GLU A 112 8.90 -0.70 18.91
CA GLU A 112 8.14 -1.82 19.48
C GLU A 112 6.62 -1.65 19.31
N LEU A 113 6.22 -1.20 18.11
CA LEU A 113 4.83 -1.00 17.70
C LEU A 113 4.18 -2.28 17.16
#